data_AF-A0A167YJT2-F1
#
_entry.id   AF-A0A167YJT2-F1
#
_cell.length_a   1.000
_cell.length_b   1.000
_cell.length_c   1.000
_cell.angle_alpha   90.00
_cell.angle_beta   90.00
_cell.angle_gamma   90.00
#
_symmetry.space_group_name_H-M   'P 1'
#
loop_
_entity.id
_entity.type
_entity.pdbx_description
1 polymer ?
#
loop_
_entity_poly.entity_id
_entity_poly.type
_entity_poly.pdbx_seq_one_letter_code
_entity_poly.pdbx_strand_id
1 'polypeptide(L)'
;MESFFYVFILALTRKEGRLPANSRFTRWTAGDWEDATEARVEDMSRDNFPLLLDEWDKQFENCKTLAWTLWHLLFKNEDELFWGTDTSKEGMDAPYDGFLEAFDQAILGYESV
;
A
#
# COMPACT_ATOMS: atom_id res chain seq x y z
N MET A 1 3.52 -9.53 4.20
CA MET A 1 3.80 -8.45 3.24
C MET A 1 2.68 -7.44 3.18
N GLU A 2 1.43 -7.86 3.00
CA GLU A 2 0.27 -6.96 2.96
C GLU A 2 0.13 -6.06 4.20
N SER A 3 0.29 -6.61 5.41
CA SER A 3 0.24 -5.82 6.66
C SER A 3 1.31 -4.72 6.72
N PHE A 4 2.51 -4.99 6.20
CA PHE A 4 3.57 -3.98 6.10
C PHE A 4 3.16 -2.87 5.14
N PHE A 5 2.59 -3.23 3.98
CA PHE A 5 2.11 -2.27 3.00
C PHE A 5 1.01 -1.35 3.56
N TYR A 6 0.03 -1.90 4.31
CA TYR A 6 -0.98 -1.09 4.99
C TYR A 6 -0.36 -0.11 6.00
N VAL A 7 0.66 -0.53 6.75
CA VAL A 7 1.36 0.37 7.68
C VAL A 7 2.16 1.43 6.92
N PHE A 8 2.82 1.07 5.82
CA PHE A 8 3.57 1.98 4.97
C PHE A 8 2.69 3.12 4.44
N ILE A 9 1.56 2.79 3.81
CA ILE A 9 0.65 3.82 3.28
C ILE A 9 0.02 4.66 4.39
N LEU A 10 -0.33 4.04 5.54
CA LEU A 10 -0.88 4.75 6.68
C LEU A 10 0.15 5.73 7.29
N ALA A 11 1.41 5.32 7.35
CA ALA A 11 2.49 6.15 7.87
C ALA A 11 2.72 7.40 7.01
N LEU A 12 2.70 7.26 5.69
CA LEU A 12 2.88 8.38 4.74
C LEU A 12 1.65 9.28 4.63
N THR A 13 0.46 8.76 4.94
CA THR A 13 -0.77 9.56 4.99
C THR A 13 -0.85 10.44 6.24
N ARG A 14 -0.18 10.04 7.33
CA ARG A 14 -0.19 10.82 8.57
C ARG A 14 0.62 12.10 8.43
N LYS A 15 0.01 13.23 8.74
CA LYS A 15 0.67 14.52 8.90
C LYS A 15 0.82 14.83 10.39
N GLU A 16 2.05 15.05 10.84
CA GLU A 16 2.36 15.33 12.25
C GLU A 16 1.78 14.27 13.22
N GLY A 17 1.76 13.00 12.78
CA GLY A 17 1.23 11.88 13.56
C GLY A 17 -0.30 11.74 13.54
N ARG A 18 -1.03 12.55 12.76
CA ARG A 18 -2.50 12.51 12.66
C ARG A 18 -2.96 12.28 11.22
N LEU A 19 -4.11 11.64 11.08
CA LEU A 19 -4.78 11.53 9.77
C LEU A 19 -5.44 12.85 9.38
N PRO A 20 -5.50 13.19 8.09
CA PRO A 20 -6.37 14.27 7.60
C PRO A 20 -7.82 14.09 8.07
N ALA A 21 -8.51 15.20 8.35
CA ALA A 21 -9.86 15.15 8.93
C ALA A 21 -10.88 14.35 8.10
N ASN A 22 -10.72 14.37 6.76
CA ASN A 22 -11.57 13.64 5.82
C ASN A 22 -10.84 12.46 5.18
N SER A 23 -9.85 11.90 5.88
CA SER A 23 -9.05 10.79 5.36
C SER A 23 -9.90 9.55 5.17
N ARG A 24 -9.72 8.87 4.04
CA ARG A 24 -10.34 7.56 3.75
C ARG A 24 -9.99 6.51 4.80
N PHE A 25 -8.82 6.62 5.42
CA PHE A 25 -8.37 5.73 6.51
C PHE A 25 -9.27 5.80 7.76
N THR A 26 -10.11 6.81 7.93
CA THR A 26 -11.10 6.83 9.01
C THR A 26 -12.09 5.65 8.90
N ARG A 27 -12.43 5.23 7.67
CA ARG A 27 -13.31 4.10 7.39
C ARG A 27 -12.67 2.75 7.72
N TRP A 28 -11.34 2.68 7.76
CA TRP A 28 -10.60 1.44 8.06
C TRP A 28 -10.66 1.02 9.53
N THR A 29 -11.18 1.90 10.38
CA THR A 29 -11.31 1.73 11.83
C THR A 29 -12.72 2.07 12.34
N ALA A 30 -13.63 2.46 11.45
CA ALA A 30 -15.01 2.75 11.78
C ALA A 30 -15.88 1.51 11.55
N GLY A 31 -17.05 1.47 12.19
CA GLY A 31 -17.97 0.35 12.04
C GLY A 31 -17.48 -0.93 12.73
N ASP A 32 -17.97 -2.07 12.25
CA ASP A 32 -17.49 -3.38 12.68
C ASP A 32 -16.30 -3.87 11.82
N TRP A 33 -15.87 -5.12 12.05
CA TRP A 33 -14.73 -5.68 11.34
C TRP A 33 -15.00 -5.89 9.85
N GLU A 34 -16.24 -6.19 9.47
CA GLU A 34 -16.63 -6.39 8.07
C GLU A 34 -16.61 -5.05 7.34
N ASP A 35 -17.21 -4.00 7.93
CA ASP A 35 -17.19 -2.63 7.40
C ASP A 35 -15.75 -2.15 7.13
N ALA A 36 -14.85 -2.36 8.10
CA ALA A 36 -13.45 -1.96 8.00
C ALA A 36 -12.68 -2.77 6.94
N THR A 37 -13.05 -4.02 6.73
CA THR A 37 -12.44 -4.90 5.72
C THR A 37 -12.91 -4.54 4.32
N GLU A 38 -14.21 -4.30 4.13
CA GLU A 38 -14.78 -3.85 2.86
C GLU A 38 -14.17 -2.51 2.44
N ALA A 39 -14.05 -1.55 3.36
CA ALA A 39 -13.43 -0.25 3.07
C ALA A 39 -11.97 -0.39 2.61
N ARG A 40 -11.19 -1.32 3.20
CA ARG A 40 -9.81 -1.58 2.77
C ARG A 40 -9.77 -2.18 1.38
N VAL A 41 -10.60 -3.18 1.11
CA VAL A 41 -10.69 -3.82 -0.22
C VAL A 41 -11.10 -2.81 -1.28
N GLU A 42 -12.11 -1.98 -1.00
CA GLU A 42 -12.57 -0.91 -1.89
C GLU A 42 -11.43 0.07 -2.20
N ASP A 43 -10.69 0.52 -1.18
CA ASP A 43 -9.58 1.46 -1.33
C ASP A 43 -8.34 0.82 -2.00
N MET A 44 -8.20 -0.51 -1.96
CA MET A 44 -7.15 -1.25 -2.70
C MET A 44 -7.54 -1.52 -4.15
N SER A 45 -8.75 -1.19 -4.60
CA SER A 45 -9.08 -1.29 -6.03
C SER A 45 -8.22 -0.32 -6.85
N ARG A 46 -7.94 -0.69 -8.10
CA ARG A 46 -7.09 0.09 -9.01
C ARG A 46 -7.58 1.53 -9.19
N ASP A 47 -8.89 1.75 -9.17
CA ASP A 47 -9.51 3.06 -9.38
C ASP A 47 -9.48 3.93 -8.12
N ASN A 48 -9.55 3.32 -6.93
CA ASN A 48 -9.57 4.05 -5.65
C ASN A 48 -8.19 4.22 -5.01
N PHE A 49 -7.23 3.34 -5.29
CA PHE A 49 -5.90 3.40 -4.71
C PHE A 49 -5.19 4.77 -4.94
N PRO A 50 -5.28 5.42 -6.12
CA PRO A 50 -4.77 6.77 -6.33
C PRO A 50 -5.31 7.80 -5.34
N LEU A 51 -6.58 7.67 -4.96
CA LEU A 51 -7.26 8.60 -4.08
C LEU A 51 -6.68 8.55 -2.66
N LEU A 52 -6.13 7.41 -2.23
CA LEU A 52 -5.35 7.33 -0.99
C LEU A 52 -4.00 8.04 -1.11
N LEU A 53 -3.32 7.89 -2.25
CA LEU A 53 -2.02 8.54 -2.47
C LEU A 53 -2.14 10.06 -2.58
N ASP A 54 -3.29 10.57 -3.03
CA ASP A 54 -3.57 12.01 -3.08
C ASP A 54 -3.71 12.66 -1.70
N GLU A 55 -3.90 11.87 -0.64
CA GLU A 55 -3.88 12.36 0.74
C GLU A 55 -2.45 12.63 1.25
N TRP A 56 -1.42 12.17 0.53
CA TRP A 56 -0.03 12.29 0.98
C TRP A 56 0.48 13.72 0.85
N ASP A 57 1.33 14.12 1.80
CA ASP A 57 2.02 15.40 1.70
C ASP A 57 2.98 15.38 0.49
N LYS A 58 3.17 16.53 -0.16
CA LYS A 58 3.96 16.67 -1.39
C LYS A 58 5.40 16.19 -1.24
N GLN A 59 5.95 16.22 -0.02
CA GLN A 59 7.28 15.66 0.26
C GLN A 59 7.39 14.15 -0.04
N PHE A 60 6.25 13.43 -0.10
CA PHE A 60 6.19 12.00 -0.39
C PHE A 60 5.75 11.69 -1.83
N GLU A 61 5.73 12.69 -2.73
CA GLU A 61 5.32 12.47 -4.12
C GLU A 61 6.17 11.38 -4.81
N ASN A 62 7.47 11.38 -4.55
CA ASN A 62 8.39 10.37 -5.08
C ASN A 62 8.10 8.94 -4.56
N CYS A 63 7.45 8.82 -3.40
CA CYS A 63 7.05 7.55 -2.83
C CYS A 63 5.81 6.95 -3.51
N LYS A 64 5.04 7.73 -4.29
CA LYS A 64 3.84 7.22 -4.98
C LYS A 64 4.17 6.13 -5.99
N THR A 65 5.29 6.26 -6.72
CA THR A 65 5.76 5.23 -7.64
C THR A 65 6.08 3.94 -6.90
N LEU A 66 6.79 4.02 -5.77
CA LEU A 66 7.04 2.86 -4.91
C LEU A 66 5.73 2.24 -4.43
N ALA A 67 4.79 3.04 -3.94
CA ALA A 67 3.50 2.57 -3.46
C ALA A 67 2.74 1.79 -4.54
N TRP A 68 2.73 2.28 -5.78
CA TRP A 68 2.14 1.60 -6.92
C TRP A 68 2.82 0.29 -7.27
N THR A 69 4.16 0.25 -7.24
CA THR A 69 4.91 -0.98 -7.49
C THR A 69 4.58 -2.03 -6.43
N LEU A 70 4.59 -1.64 -5.15
CA LEU A 70 4.22 -2.55 -4.05
C LEU A 70 2.77 -3.01 -4.15
N TRP A 71 1.84 -2.10 -4.47
CA TRP A 71 0.44 -2.44 -4.72
C TRP A 71 0.32 -3.47 -5.85
N HIS A 72 1.00 -3.25 -6.97
CA HIS A 72 0.96 -4.18 -8.11
C HIS A 72 1.55 -5.55 -7.75
N LEU A 73 2.57 -5.61 -6.90
CA LEU A 73 3.14 -6.89 -6.44
C LEU A 73 2.18 -7.67 -5.53
N LEU A 74 1.37 -6.97 -4.73
CA LEU A 74 0.44 -7.58 -3.78
C LEU A 74 -0.92 -7.95 -4.41
N PHE A 75 -1.44 -7.12 -5.31
CA PHE A 75 -2.84 -7.15 -5.75
C PHE A 75 -2.99 -7.45 -7.26
N LYS A 76 -1.94 -7.94 -7.93
CA LYS A 76 -1.89 -8.16 -9.40
C LYS A 76 -3.02 -9.02 -9.97
N ASN A 77 -3.61 -9.88 -9.16
CA ASN A 77 -4.70 -10.76 -9.55
C ASN A 77 -6.00 -10.21 -8.93
N GLU A 78 -6.65 -9.29 -9.62
CA GLU A 78 -7.91 -8.66 -9.17
C GLU A 78 -9.04 -9.68 -8.92
N ASP A 79 -8.93 -10.91 -9.42
CA ASP A 79 -9.91 -12.01 -9.23
C ASP A 79 -9.64 -12.91 -8.02
N GLU A 80 -8.47 -12.82 -7.40
CA GLU A 80 -8.16 -13.56 -6.17
C GLU A 80 -7.44 -12.61 -5.23
N LEU A 81 -8.19 -12.03 -4.27
CA LEU A 81 -7.59 -11.70 -2.98
C LEU A 81 -6.89 -12.97 -2.51
N PHE A 82 -5.58 -13.05 -2.70
CA PHE A 82 -4.81 -14.27 -2.49
C PHE A 82 -4.73 -14.52 -0.98
N TRP A 83 -5.75 -15.19 -0.45
CA TRP A 83 -5.92 -15.48 0.98
C TRP A 83 -4.93 -16.51 1.53
N GLY A 84 -4.08 -17.10 0.69
CA GLY A 84 -3.04 -18.02 1.12
C GLY A 84 -1.72 -17.63 0.54
N THR A 85 -0.76 -17.16 1.36
CA THR A 85 0.65 -17.07 0.96
C THR A 85 1.03 -18.35 0.22
N ASP A 86 1.57 -18.24 -0.99
CA ASP A 86 2.13 -19.39 -1.67
C ASP A 86 3.27 -19.89 -0.78
N THR A 87 3.05 -21.01 -0.10
CA THR A 87 4.01 -21.54 0.86
C THR A 87 5.16 -22.28 0.18
N SER A 88 5.16 -22.35 -1.16
CA SER A 88 6.35 -22.75 -1.89
C SER A 88 7.47 -21.74 -1.63
N LYS A 89 8.72 -22.23 -1.70
CA LYS A 89 9.87 -21.37 -1.48
C LYS A 89 9.94 -20.29 -2.56
N GLU A 90 9.65 -20.64 -3.82
CA GLU A 90 9.59 -19.68 -4.92
C GLU A 90 8.48 -18.65 -4.76
N GLY A 91 7.30 -19.05 -4.28
CA GLY A 91 6.16 -18.17 -4.04
C GLY A 91 6.30 -17.27 -2.82
N MET A 92 7.11 -17.66 -1.83
CA MET A 92 7.53 -16.77 -0.75
C MET A 92 8.64 -15.82 -1.18
N ASP A 93 9.71 -16.32 -1.81
CA ASP A 93 10.91 -15.52 -2.11
C ASP A 93 10.63 -14.40 -3.14
N ALA A 94 9.83 -14.68 -4.18
CA ALA A 94 9.53 -13.73 -5.25
C ALA A 94 8.90 -12.40 -4.80
N PRO A 95 7.85 -12.35 -3.94
CA PRO A 95 7.31 -11.09 -3.46
C PRO A 95 8.27 -10.35 -2.50
N TYR A 96 9.11 -11.04 -1.74
CA TYR A 96 10.13 -10.37 -0.93
C TYR A 96 11.21 -9.73 -1.80
N ASP A 97 11.75 -10.48 -2.77
CA ASP A 97 12.76 -9.96 -3.71
C ASP A 97 12.21 -8.78 -4.52
N GLY A 98 10.97 -8.89 -5.00
CA GLY A 98 10.30 -7.79 -5.71
C GLY A 98 10.08 -6.55 -4.85
N PHE A 99 9.79 -6.72 -3.55
CA PHE A 99 9.72 -5.60 -2.61
C PHE A 99 11.09 -4.94 -2.42
N LEU A 100 12.14 -5.75 -2.16
CA LEU A 100 13.49 -5.25 -1.96
C LEU A 100 13.97 -4.47 -3.19
N GLU A 101 13.79 -5.02 -4.39
CA GLU A 101 14.12 -4.34 -5.64
C GLU A 101 13.35 -3.02 -5.79
N ALA A 102 12.05 -3.00 -5.48
CA ALA A 102 11.27 -1.77 -5.54
C ALA A 102 11.80 -0.68 -4.59
N PHE A 103 12.20 -1.05 -3.37
CA PHE A 103 12.83 -0.13 -2.43
C PHE A 103 14.20 0.35 -2.92
N ASP A 104 15.05 -0.55 -3.44
CA ASP A 104 16.37 -0.19 -3.98
C ASP A 104 16.24 0.81 -5.14
N GLN A 105 15.29 0.59 -6.05
CA GLN A 105 15.01 1.51 -7.15
C GLN A 105 14.51 2.87 -6.64
N ALA A 106 13.65 2.88 -5.62
CA ALA A 106 13.17 4.13 -5.01
C ALA A 106 14.30 4.92 -4.33
N ILE A 107 15.25 4.22 -3.68
CA ILE A 107 16.44 4.83 -3.05
C ILE A 107 17.37 5.42 -4.11
N LEU A 108 17.72 4.65 -5.16
CA LEU A 108 18.56 5.13 -6.25
C LEU A 108 17.94 6.34 -6.98
N GLY A 109 16.61 6.32 -7.15
CA GLY A 109 15.85 7.44 -7.70
C GLY A 109 15.86 8.68 -6.79
N TYR A 110 15.98 8.51 -5.47
CA TYR A 110 16.10 9.62 -4.53
C TYR A 110 17.52 10.20 -4.48
N GLU A 111 18.56 9.35 -4.50
CA GLU A 111 19.96 9.79 -4.46
C GLU A 111 20.43 10.51 -5.74
N SER A 112 19.64 10.46 -6.81
CA SER A 112 19.92 11.09 -8.11
C SER A 112 19.25 12.47 -8.29
N VAL A 113 18.52 12.97 -7.29
CA VAL A 113 17.82 14.28 -7.25
C VAL A 113 18.54 15.24 -6.32
#